data_AF-A0A7Y3DT14-F1
#
_entry.id   AF-A0A7Y3DT14-F1
#
_cell.length_a   1.000
_cell.length_b   1.000
_cell.length_c   1.000
_cell.angle_alpha   90.00
_cell.angle_beta   90.00
_cell.angle_gamma   90.00
#
_symmetry.space_group_name_H-M   'P 1'
#
loop_
_entity.id
_entity.type
_entity.pdbx_description
1 polymer ?
#
loop_
_entity_poly.entity_id
_entity_poly.type
_entity_poly.pdbx_seq_one_letter_code
_entity_poly.pdbx_strand_id
1 'polypeptide(L)'
;MSYTVALAGKGGSGKTTMAGLLIKYLLKKDKTPILAVDADCNANLNEVLGLEINDTLGNAREEMKKGVVPGGMTKDIFMEMKLEEAMVEAQGYDLIVMGQPEGAGCYCAANTLLAGFMERLEGNYPFIVMDNEAGMEHISRLTTKNVDVLLIITDPSRRGLQAALRIEDLARCLNIVVGKSYVVINQVKEAPSEQALEM
;
A
#
# COMPACT_ATOMS: atom_id res chain seq x y z
N MET A 1 2.46 17.62 6.36
CA MET A 1 3.27 16.75 5.50
C MET A 1 3.37 15.44 6.24
N SER A 2 2.90 14.38 5.61
CA SER A 2 2.72 13.06 6.22
C SER A 2 4.03 12.30 6.17
N TYR A 3 4.29 11.48 7.17
CA TYR A 3 5.44 10.58 7.18
C TYR A 3 5.06 9.26 6.53
N THR A 4 5.60 9.01 5.34
CA THR A 4 5.16 7.89 4.48
C THR A 4 6.19 6.77 4.47
N VAL A 5 5.74 5.58 4.86
CA VAL A 5 6.53 4.33 4.80
C VAL A 5 5.92 3.40 3.76
N ALA A 6 6.66 3.08 2.71
CA ALA A 6 6.23 2.13 1.69
C ALA A 6 6.97 0.80 1.88
N LEU A 7 6.24 -0.30 1.72
CA LEU A 7 6.80 -1.64 1.71
C LEU A 7 6.80 -2.18 0.28
N ALA A 8 7.92 -2.79 -0.11
CA ALA A 8 8.12 -3.46 -1.40
C ALA A 8 8.91 -4.75 -1.21
N GLY A 9 8.93 -5.62 -2.20
CA GLY A 9 9.57 -6.94 -2.07
C GLY A 9 8.89 -8.03 -2.88
N LYS A 10 9.58 -9.17 -3.00
CA LYS A 10 9.09 -10.34 -3.73
C LYS A 10 7.78 -10.89 -3.11
N GLY A 11 6.94 -11.51 -3.93
CA GLY A 11 5.76 -12.26 -3.44
C GLY A 11 6.16 -13.31 -2.40
N GLY A 12 5.42 -13.38 -1.28
CA GLY A 12 5.67 -14.32 -0.18
C GLY A 12 6.82 -13.96 0.76
N SER A 13 7.49 -12.80 0.63
CA SER A 13 8.55 -12.38 1.57
C SER A 13 8.03 -11.90 2.93
N GLY A 14 6.72 -11.67 3.07
CA GLY A 14 6.07 -11.22 4.30
C GLY A 14 5.85 -9.71 4.42
N LYS A 15 5.73 -9.00 3.29
CA LYS A 15 5.45 -7.55 3.24
C LYS A 15 4.23 -7.14 4.05
N THR A 16 3.07 -7.72 3.75
CA THR A 16 1.81 -7.44 4.43
C THR A 16 1.89 -7.68 5.93
N THR A 17 2.56 -8.75 6.36
CA THR A 17 2.81 -9.01 7.77
C THR A 17 3.67 -7.92 8.40
N MET A 18 4.75 -7.49 7.73
CA MET A 18 5.59 -6.39 8.20
C MET A 18 4.86 -5.05 8.22
N ALA A 19 3.95 -4.79 7.27
CA ALA A 19 3.10 -3.61 7.24
C ALA A 19 2.17 -3.57 8.46
N GLY A 20 1.48 -4.68 8.74
CA GLY A 20 0.64 -4.81 9.93
C GLY A 20 1.41 -4.66 11.24
N LEU A 21 2.62 -5.24 11.34
CA LEU A 21 3.50 -5.07 12.50
C LEU A 21 3.94 -3.60 12.67
N LEU A 22 4.25 -2.91 11.57
CA LEU A 22 4.61 -1.50 11.60
C LEU A 22 3.45 -0.63 12.08
N ILE A 23 2.24 -0.84 11.54
CA ILE A 23 1.03 -0.13 11.97
C ILE A 23 0.80 -0.35 13.47
N LYS A 24 0.84 -1.61 13.93
CA LYS A 24 0.70 -1.93 15.35
C LYS A 24 1.77 -1.29 16.23
N TYR A 25 3.01 -1.20 15.74
CA TYR A 25 4.09 -0.51 16.43
C TYR A 25 3.83 1.01 16.54
N LEU A 26 3.40 1.65 15.44
CA LEU A 26 3.06 3.07 15.42
C LEU A 26 1.89 3.39 16.38
N LEU A 27 0.83 2.57 16.37
CA LEU A 27 -0.29 2.68 17.33
C LEU A 27 0.22 2.62 18.78
N LYS A 28 1.07 1.64 19.10
CA LYS A 28 1.65 1.49 20.45
C LYS A 28 2.56 2.66 20.87
N LYS A 29 3.00 3.48 19.91
CA LYS A 29 3.84 4.68 20.13
C LYS A 29 3.04 5.98 20.07
N ASP A 30 1.72 5.91 20.09
CA ASP A 30 0.81 7.06 19.97
C ASP A 30 1.09 7.88 18.71
N LYS A 31 1.47 7.20 17.62
CA LYS A 31 1.73 7.80 16.30
C LYS A 31 0.49 7.67 15.42
N THR A 32 -0.53 8.46 15.71
CA THR A 32 -1.86 8.40 15.11
C THR A 32 -2.35 9.79 14.64
N PRO A 33 -3.34 9.87 13.74
CA PRO A 33 -3.94 8.77 12.98
C PRO A 33 -3.00 8.24 11.89
N ILE A 34 -3.14 6.96 11.54
CA ILE A 34 -2.37 6.30 10.48
C ILE A 34 -3.29 6.00 9.30
N LEU A 35 -2.85 6.31 8.09
CA LEU A 35 -3.49 5.80 6.88
C LEU A 35 -2.78 4.52 6.44
N ALA A 36 -3.44 3.38 6.59
CA ALA A 36 -3.00 2.11 6.04
C ALA A 36 -3.53 1.95 4.62
N VAL A 37 -2.67 1.61 3.67
CA VAL A 37 -3.02 1.47 2.26
C VAL A 37 -2.59 0.09 1.78
N ASP A 38 -3.56 -0.74 1.44
CA ASP A 38 -3.35 -1.99 0.72
C ASP A 38 -3.47 -1.71 -0.78
N ALA A 39 -2.31 -1.61 -1.45
CA ALA A 39 -2.19 -1.41 -2.88
C ALA A 39 -1.98 -2.74 -3.64
N ASP A 40 -2.50 -3.85 -3.10
CA ASP A 40 -2.56 -5.16 -3.74
C ASP A 40 -4.00 -5.48 -4.21
N CYS A 41 -4.12 -6.22 -5.31
CA CYS A 41 -5.40 -6.67 -5.83
C CYS A 41 -6.05 -7.77 -4.96
N ASN A 42 -5.25 -8.51 -4.20
CA ASN A 42 -5.72 -9.65 -3.42
C ASN A 42 -6.25 -9.29 -2.02
N ALA A 43 -6.15 -8.02 -1.61
CA ALA A 43 -6.67 -7.49 -0.33
C ALA A 43 -6.29 -8.37 0.89
N ASN A 44 -5.07 -8.21 1.40
CA ASN A 44 -4.54 -9.06 2.47
C ASN A 44 -4.27 -8.29 3.78
N LEU A 45 -4.12 -6.97 3.73
CA LEU A 45 -3.73 -6.18 4.90
C LEU A 45 -4.84 -6.12 5.95
N ASN A 46 -6.10 -6.09 5.52
CA ASN A 46 -7.26 -6.15 6.41
C ASN A 46 -7.25 -7.42 7.28
N GLU A 47 -6.91 -8.58 6.69
CA GLU A 47 -6.85 -9.84 7.44
C GLU A 47 -5.76 -9.81 8.51
N VAL A 48 -4.58 -9.26 8.18
CA VAL A 48 -3.46 -9.10 9.13
C VAL A 48 -3.83 -8.16 10.28
N LEU A 49 -4.62 -7.13 10.00
CA LEU A 49 -5.09 -6.15 10.99
C LEU A 49 -6.34 -6.60 11.76
N GLY A 50 -6.99 -7.69 11.32
CA GLY A 50 -8.21 -8.21 11.93
C GLY A 50 -9.45 -7.35 11.63
N LEU A 51 -9.50 -6.75 10.44
CA LEU A 51 -10.60 -5.90 9.99
C LEU A 51 -11.46 -6.61 8.95
N GLU A 52 -12.78 -6.44 9.06
CA GLU A 52 -13.73 -6.78 8.01
C GLU A 52 -13.85 -5.60 7.04
N ILE A 53 -13.75 -5.88 5.74
CA ILE A 53 -13.91 -4.88 4.68
C ILE A 53 -15.33 -4.98 4.12
N ASN A 54 -16.01 -3.83 4.00
CA ASN A 54 -17.33 -3.76 3.42
C ASN A 54 -17.27 -3.57 1.90
N ASP A 55 -16.27 -2.83 1.42
CA ASP A 55 -16.06 -2.57 0.00
C ASP A 55 -14.57 -2.32 -0.32
N THR A 56 -14.25 -2.17 -1.61
CA THR A 56 -12.90 -1.85 -2.11
C THR A 56 -12.94 -0.74 -3.15
N LEU A 57 -11.81 -0.07 -3.40
CA LEU A 57 -11.72 0.93 -4.47
C LEU A 57 -12.02 0.35 -5.86
N GLY A 58 -11.65 -0.90 -6.10
CA GLY A 58 -11.94 -1.63 -7.33
C GLY A 58 -13.45 -1.81 -7.56
N ASN A 59 -14.20 -2.15 -6.51
CA ASN A 59 -15.65 -2.31 -6.57
C ASN A 59 -16.38 -0.98 -6.69
N ALA A 60 -16.01 0.01 -5.87
CA ALA A 60 -16.50 1.39 -5.98
C ALA A 60 -16.42 1.89 -7.43
N ARG A 61 -15.32 1.57 -8.12
CA ARG A 61 -15.11 1.88 -9.54
C ARG A 61 -16.08 1.17 -10.49
N GLU A 62 -16.33 -0.12 -10.29
CA GLU A 62 -17.28 -0.86 -11.13
C GLU A 62 -18.72 -0.35 -10.95
N GLU A 63 -19.11 0.00 -9.73
CA GLU A 63 -20.40 0.63 -9.47
C GLU A 63 -20.54 2.00 -10.16
N MET A 64 -19.49 2.81 -10.11
CA MET A 64 -19.44 4.07 -10.85
C MET A 64 -19.59 3.87 -12.36
N LYS A 65 -18.99 2.82 -12.92
CA LYS A 65 -19.08 2.48 -14.35
C LYS A 65 -20.48 2.03 -14.76
N LYS A 66 -21.20 1.32 -13.87
CA LYS A 66 -22.61 0.95 -14.08
C LYS A 66 -23.52 2.19 -14.16
N GLY A 67 -23.07 3.34 -13.65
CA GLY A 67 -23.63 4.66 -13.96
C GLY A 67 -25.00 4.95 -13.32
N VAL A 68 -25.43 4.12 -12.37
CA VAL A 68 -26.67 4.32 -11.62
C VAL A 68 -26.37 5.25 -10.44
N VAL A 69 -26.29 6.54 -10.71
CA VAL A 69 -26.20 7.56 -9.66
C VAL A 69 -27.59 7.75 -9.06
N PRO A 70 -27.78 7.65 -7.74
CA PRO A 70 -29.06 7.92 -7.10
C PRO A 70 -29.59 9.31 -7.47
N GLY A 71 -30.91 9.41 -7.69
CA GLY A 71 -31.55 10.67 -8.08
C GLY A 71 -31.30 11.78 -7.04
N GLY A 72 -30.86 12.95 -7.52
CA GLY A 72 -30.55 14.11 -6.67
C GLY A 72 -29.07 14.26 -6.29
N MET A 73 -28.21 13.34 -6.71
CA MET A 73 -26.77 13.37 -6.43
C MET A 73 -25.95 13.65 -7.71
N THR A 74 -24.84 14.38 -7.58
CA THR A 74 -23.85 14.51 -8.67
C THR A 74 -22.92 13.30 -8.68
N LYS A 75 -22.23 13.06 -9.80
CA LYS A 75 -21.23 11.98 -9.90
C LYS A 75 -20.11 12.14 -8.87
N ASP A 76 -19.71 13.37 -8.58
CA ASP A 76 -18.62 13.64 -7.64
C ASP A 76 -19.02 13.29 -6.20
N ILE A 77 -20.24 13.65 -5.78
CA ILE A 77 -20.76 13.28 -4.45
C ILE A 77 -20.93 11.76 -4.33
N PHE A 78 -21.40 11.10 -5.39
CA PHE A 78 -21.52 9.65 -5.42
C PHE A 78 -20.15 8.96 -5.32
N MET A 79 -19.14 9.52 -5.98
CA MET A 79 -17.77 9.05 -5.88
C MET A 79 -17.21 9.21 -4.48
N GLU A 80 -17.43 10.36 -3.82
CA GLU A 80 -17.00 10.58 -2.44
C GLU A 80 -17.64 9.58 -1.48
N MET A 81 -18.96 9.39 -1.56
CA MET A 81 -19.67 8.41 -0.75
C MET A 81 -19.10 7.00 -0.94
N LYS A 82 -18.84 6.58 -2.17
CA LYS A 82 -18.27 5.25 -2.47
C LYS A 82 -16.83 5.10 -1.97
N LEU A 83 -16.05 6.17 -2.01
CA LEU A 83 -14.69 6.18 -1.47
C LEU A 83 -14.68 6.08 0.06
N GLU A 84 -15.62 6.76 0.73
CA GLU A 84 -15.83 6.64 2.18
C GLU A 84 -16.29 5.21 2.55
N GLU A 85 -17.20 4.60 1.77
CA GLU A 85 -17.64 3.21 1.97
C GLU A 85 -16.49 2.18 1.79
N ALA A 86 -15.53 2.47 0.92
CA ALA A 86 -14.35 1.63 0.68
C ALA A 86 -13.24 1.81 1.74
N MET A 87 -13.40 2.75 2.67
CA MET A 87 -12.48 2.97 3.78
C MET A 87 -13.01 2.28 5.04
N VAL A 88 -12.12 1.60 5.76
CA VAL A 88 -12.45 0.98 7.04
C VAL A 88 -11.82 1.77 8.16
N GLU A 89 -12.66 2.41 8.98
CA GLU A 89 -12.22 3.14 10.16
C GLU A 89 -11.94 2.20 11.33
N ALA A 90 -10.81 2.40 12.00
CA ALA A 90 -10.42 1.64 13.18
C ALA A 90 -9.82 2.55 14.25
N GLN A 91 -9.54 1.99 15.43
CA GLN A 91 -9.03 2.79 16.54
C GLN A 91 -7.59 3.25 16.27
N GLY A 92 -7.43 4.51 15.86
CA GLY A 92 -6.16 5.19 15.66
C GLY A 92 -5.55 5.03 14.26
N TYR A 93 -6.25 4.35 13.35
CA TYR A 93 -5.85 4.21 11.96
C TYR A 93 -7.06 3.90 11.08
N ASP A 94 -6.97 4.27 9.82
CA ASP A 94 -7.96 3.96 8.79
C ASP A 94 -7.29 3.13 7.69
N LEU A 95 -8.04 2.21 7.11
CA LEU A 95 -7.55 1.28 6.09
C LEU A 95 -8.27 1.52 4.76
N ILE A 96 -7.48 1.64 3.70
CA ILE A 96 -7.94 1.65 2.32
C ILE A 96 -7.46 0.38 1.65
N VAL A 97 -8.38 -0.30 0.97
CA VAL A 97 -8.06 -1.49 0.19
C VAL A 97 -8.34 -1.24 -1.28
N MET A 98 -7.32 -1.42 -2.12
CA MET A 98 -7.44 -1.28 -3.56
C MET A 98 -8.39 -2.34 -4.13
N GLY A 99 -8.12 -3.62 -3.86
CA GLY A 99 -8.94 -4.75 -4.30
C GLY A 99 -8.95 -4.96 -5.83
N GLN A 100 -9.33 -6.17 -6.25
CA GLN A 100 -9.47 -6.49 -7.67
C GLN A 100 -10.84 -6.00 -8.20
N PRO A 101 -10.89 -5.15 -9.24
CA PRO A 101 -12.16 -4.81 -9.89
C PRO A 101 -12.77 -6.06 -10.55
N GLU A 102 -14.10 -6.21 -10.48
CA GLU A 102 -14.81 -7.29 -11.17
C GLU A 102 -14.67 -7.19 -12.71
N GLY A 103 -14.25 -8.30 -13.35
CA GLY A 103 -14.19 -8.45 -14.81
C GLY A 103 -12.82 -8.20 -15.46
N ALA A 104 -12.77 -8.14 -16.79
CA ALA A 104 -11.55 -7.88 -17.58
C ALA A 104 -11.10 -6.40 -17.51
N GLY A 105 -11.05 -5.85 -16.29
CA GLY A 105 -10.72 -4.46 -16.01
C GLY A 105 -9.22 -4.21 -16.05
N CYS A 106 -8.81 -3.14 -16.71
CA CYS A 106 -7.43 -2.64 -16.67
C CYS A 106 -7.13 -2.05 -15.29
N TYR A 107 -6.11 -2.58 -14.60
CA TYR A 107 -5.60 -2.13 -13.29
C TYR A 107 -5.27 -0.63 -13.23
N CYS A 108 -5.03 0.00 -14.38
CA CYS A 108 -4.76 1.43 -14.49
C CYS A 108 -5.84 2.31 -13.87
N ALA A 109 -7.12 1.93 -13.95
CA ALA A 109 -8.21 2.76 -13.44
C ALA A 109 -8.30 2.77 -11.91
N ALA A 110 -8.11 1.61 -11.26
CA ALA A 110 -8.07 1.51 -9.80
C ALA A 110 -6.85 2.26 -9.24
N ASN A 111 -5.71 2.20 -9.94
CA ASN A 111 -4.53 2.98 -9.58
C ASN A 111 -4.79 4.50 -9.66
N THR A 112 -5.46 4.99 -10.70
CA THR A 112 -5.81 6.41 -10.79
C THR A 112 -6.75 6.85 -9.66
N LEU A 113 -7.71 6.01 -9.27
CA LEU A 113 -8.61 6.32 -8.15
C LEU A 113 -7.86 6.33 -6.82
N LEU A 114 -7.04 5.33 -6.54
CA LEU A 114 -6.24 5.30 -5.33
C LEU A 114 -5.29 6.50 -5.26
N ALA A 115 -4.62 6.87 -6.36
CA ALA A 115 -3.77 8.05 -6.42
C ALA A 115 -4.53 9.35 -6.08
N GLY A 116 -5.68 9.58 -6.72
CA GLY A 116 -6.51 10.76 -6.43
C GLY A 116 -7.04 10.77 -4.99
N PHE A 117 -7.31 9.60 -4.42
CA PHE A 117 -7.76 9.50 -3.04
C PHE A 117 -6.62 9.77 -2.04
N MET A 118 -5.43 9.25 -2.31
CA MET A 118 -4.22 9.53 -1.54
C MET A 118 -3.91 11.03 -1.53
N GLU A 119 -3.96 11.71 -2.68
CA GLU A 119 -3.73 13.17 -2.75
C GLU A 119 -4.70 13.97 -1.86
N ARG A 120 -5.95 13.51 -1.72
CA ARG A 120 -6.96 14.17 -0.88
C ARG A 120 -6.76 13.89 0.61
N LEU A 121 -6.38 12.66 0.95
CA LEU A 121 -6.30 12.21 2.33
C LEU A 121 -4.97 12.49 2.98
N GLU A 122 -3.87 12.53 2.22
CA GLU A 122 -2.50 12.66 2.74
C GLU A 122 -2.43 13.77 3.82
N GLY A 123 -3.00 14.95 3.55
CA GLY A 123 -3.01 16.08 4.47
C GLY A 123 -3.65 15.85 5.86
N ASN A 124 -4.52 14.83 5.99
CA ASN A 124 -5.25 14.53 7.22
C ASN A 124 -4.52 13.51 8.12
N TYR A 125 -3.53 12.79 7.58
CA TYR A 125 -2.83 11.73 8.30
C TYR A 125 -1.36 12.09 8.51
N PRO A 126 -0.86 12.17 9.75
CA PRO A 126 0.56 12.37 10.02
C PRO A 126 1.42 11.17 9.63
N PHE A 127 0.84 9.96 9.50
CA PHE A 127 1.55 8.74 9.13
C PHE A 127 0.80 7.99 8.04
N ILE A 128 1.53 7.49 7.05
CA ILE A 128 1.00 6.65 5.96
C ILE A 128 1.85 5.38 5.87
N VAL A 129 1.20 4.22 5.85
CA VAL A 129 1.85 2.93 5.63
C VAL A 129 1.26 2.27 4.39
N MET A 130 2.09 2.08 3.36
CA MET A 130 1.66 1.50 2.09
C MET A 130 2.21 0.09 1.92
N ASP A 131 1.34 -0.91 1.90
CA ASP A 131 1.67 -2.27 1.47
C ASP A 131 1.43 -2.39 -0.04
N ASN A 132 2.50 -2.61 -0.81
CA ASN A 132 2.41 -2.68 -2.27
C ASN A 132 2.57 -4.12 -2.77
N GLU A 133 1.97 -4.42 -3.91
CA GLU A 133 2.24 -5.65 -4.66
C GLU A 133 3.74 -5.74 -5.06
N ALA A 134 4.18 -6.91 -5.53
CA ALA A 134 5.56 -7.19 -5.89
C ALA A 134 6.10 -6.31 -7.04
N GLY A 135 6.57 -5.12 -6.70
CA GLY A 135 7.12 -4.16 -7.67
C GLY A 135 7.07 -2.73 -7.15
N MET A 136 7.41 -1.77 -8.02
CA MET A 136 7.43 -0.33 -7.71
C MET A 136 6.45 0.46 -8.60
N GLU A 137 5.80 -0.21 -9.56
CA GLU A 137 4.88 0.36 -10.53
C GLU A 137 3.65 1.01 -9.89
N HIS A 138 3.19 0.49 -8.75
CA HIS A 138 2.10 1.08 -7.96
C HIS A 138 2.60 2.34 -7.23
N ILE A 139 3.73 2.27 -6.51
CA ILE A 139 4.28 3.42 -5.77
C ILE A 139 4.53 4.63 -6.69
N SER A 140 5.08 4.40 -7.90
CA SER A 140 5.37 5.48 -8.86
C SER A 140 4.14 6.24 -9.36
N ARG A 141 2.94 5.64 -9.23
CA ARG A 141 1.67 6.18 -9.72
C ARG A 141 0.77 6.72 -8.60
N LEU A 142 0.94 6.24 -7.36
CA LEU A 142 -0.01 6.42 -6.26
C LEU A 142 0.31 7.59 -5.32
N THR A 143 1.52 8.15 -5.38
CA THR A 143 1.94 9.20 -4.44
C THR A 143 2.50 10.41 -5.18
N THR A 144 2.53 11.54 -4.47
CA THR A 144 3.25 12.76 -4.82
C THR A 144 4.77 12.54 -4.73
N LYS A 145 5.28 11.49 -5.38
CA LYS A 145 6.69 11.09 -5.56
C LYS A 145 7.54 10.90 -4.30
N ASN A 146 7.08 11.23 -3.11
CA ASN A 146 7.91 11.27 -1.91
C ASN A 146 7.53 10.14 -0.94
N VAL A 147 8.48 9.24 -0.70
CA VAL A 147 8.40 8.23 0.37
C VAL A 147 9.54 8.51 1.34
N ASP A 148 9.25 8.71 2.62
CA ASP A 148 10.30 8.96 3.61
C ASP A 148 11.16 7.71 3.82
N VAL A 149 10.51 6.55 3.88
CA VAL A 149 11.18 5.26 4.08
C VAL A 149 10.62 4.19 3.15
N LEU A 150 11.48 3.60 2.33
CA LEU A 150 11.20 2.38 1.57
C LEU A 150 11.76 1.18 2.32
N LEU A 151 10.89 0.25 2.73
CA LEU A 151 11.27 -1.03 3.33
C LEU A 151 11.17 -2.14 2.30
N ILE A 152 12.32 -2.68 1.89
CA ILE A 152 12.42 -3.77 0.93
C ILE A 152 12.48 -5.10 1.68
N ILE A 153 11.37 -5.83 1.71
CA ILE A 153 11.22 -7.09 2.44
C ILE A 153 11.62 -8.26 1.55
N THR A 154 12.55 -9.08 2.04
CA THR A 154 13.09 -10.21 1.30
C THR A 154 13.24 -11.45 2.17
N ASP A 155 13.37 -12.60 1.52
CA ASP A 155 13.75 -13.86 2.16
C ASP A 155 15.29 -14.06 2.02
N PRO A 156 15.96 -14.89 2.84
CA PRO A 156 17.41 -15.04 2.80
C PRO A 156 17.92 -15.76 1.53
N SER A 157 17.04 -16.19 0.62
CA SER A 157 17.48 -16.82 -0.62
C SER A 157 18.16 -15.80 -1.54
N ARG A 158 19.11 -16.29 -2.33
CA ARG A 158 19.76 -15.51 -3.39
C ARG A 158 18.76 -14.82 -4.32
N ARG A 159 17.64 -15.49 -4.64
CA ARG A 159 16.58 -14.91 -5.49
C ARG A 159 15.84 -13.77 -4.79
N GLY A 160 15.61 -13.88 -3.48
CA GLY A 160 15.06 -12.80 -2.67
C GLY A 160 15.98 -11.59 -2.68
N LEU A 161 17.26 -11.76 -2.35
CA LEU A 161 18.24 -10.67 -2.31
C LEU A 161 18.39 -9.99 -3.67
N GLN A 162 18.46 -10.76 -4.76
CA GLN A 162 18.47 -10.20 -6.12
C GLN A 162 17.19 -9.40 -6.45
N ALA A 163 16.03 -9.85 -5.97
CA ALA A 163 14.79 -9.08 -6.14
C ALA A 163 14.84 -7.76 -5.36
N ALA A 164 15.43 -7.75 -4.16
CA ALA A 164 15.59 -6.53 -3.37
C ALA A 164 16.47 -5.49 -4.10
N LEU A 165 17.61 -5.91 -4.67
CA LEU A 165 18.45 -5.05 -5.49
C LEU A 165 17.71 -4.48 -6.71
N ARG A 166 16.96 -5.33 -7.43
CA ARG A 166 16.15 -4.88 -8.57
C ARG A 166 15.08 -3.87 -8.20
N ILE A 167 14.45 -4.03 -7.04
CA ILE A 167 13.45 -3.08 -6.53
C ILE A 167 14.10 -1.73 -6.23
N GLU A 168 15.30 -1.74 -5.64
CA GLU A 168 16.07 -0.53 -5.39
C GLU A 168 16.45 0.20 -6.68
N ASP A 169 16.93 -0.54 -7.69
CA ASP A 169 17.23 0.00 -9.03
C ASP A 169 15.97 0.56 -9.71
N LEU A 170 14.83 -0.14 -9.60
CA LEU A 170 13.55 0.32 -10.13
C LEU A 170 13.08 1.60 -9.44
N ALA A 171 13.24 1.71 -8.12
CA ALA A 171 12.90 2.93 -7.38
C ALA A 171 13.67 4.15 -7.90
N ARG A 172 14.97 3.97 -8.16
CA ARG A 172 15.84 5.00 -8.77
C ARG A 172 15.39 5.35 -10.20
N CYS A 173 15.14 4.34 -11.03
CA CYS A 173 14.73 4.53 -12.44
C CYS A 173 13.36 5.22 -12.59
N LEU A 174 12.42 4.95 -11.68
CA LEU A 174 11.08 5.53 -11.70
C LEU A 174 11.02 6.96 -11.13
N ASN A 175 12.17 7.54 -10.76
CA ASN A 175 12.28 8.87 -10.14
C ASN A 175 11.39 9.03 -8.89
N ILE A 176 11.25 7.96 -8.12
CA ILE A 176 10.60 8.02 -6.81
C ILE A 176 11.61 8.66 -5.86
N VAL A 177 11.22 9.77 -5.23
CA VAL A 177 12.03 10.44 -4.22
C VAL A 177 11.89 9.65 -2.94
N VAL A 178 12.86 8.77 -2.70
CA VAL A 178 12.95 7.98 -1.48
C VAL A 178 13.94 8.65 -0.53
N GLY A 179 13.48 9.05 0.66
CA GLY A 179 14.33 9.65 1.68
C GLY A 179 15.39 8.66 2.18
N LYS A 180 14.96 7.46 2.58
CA LYS A 180 15.82 6.35 2.99
C LYS A 180 15.28 5.01 2.49
N SER A 181 16.17 4.10 2.11
CA SER A 181 15.83 2.72 1.75
C SER A 181 16.50 1.77 2.73
N TYR A 182 15.77 0.75 3.17
CA TYR A 182 16.29 -0.31 4.04
C TYR A 182 15.85 -1.69 3.53
N VAL A 183 16.73 -2.67 3.64
CA VAL A 183 16.42 -4.07 3.36
C VAL A 183 16.11 -4.78 4.67
N VAL A 184 15.01 -5.53 4.70
CA VAL A 184 14.63 -6.41 5.82
C VAL A 184 14.68 -7.84 5.32
N ILE A 185 15.64 -8.62 5.81
CA ILE A 185 15.71 -10.06 5.56
C ILE A 185 14.80 -10.76 6.57
N ASN A 186 13.66 -11.22 6.09
CA ASN A 186 12.62 -11.91 6.86
C ASN A 186 12.78 -13.44 6.74
N GLN A 187 12.08 -14.19 7.60
CA GLN A 187 12.07 -15.67 7.60
C GLN A 187 13.47 -16.30 7.77
N VAL A 188 14.37 -15.57 8.43
CA VAL A 188 15.74 -16.01 8.72
C VAL A 188 15.71 -17.06 9.83
N LYS A 189 16.11 -18.30 9.51
CA LYS A 189 16.24 -19.40 10.48
C LYS A 189 17.61 -19.45 11.15
N GLU A 190 18.63 -19.10 10.38
CA GLU A 190 20.04 -19.06 10.76
C GLU A 190 20.62 -17.74 10.26
N ALA A 191 21.67 -17.23 10.90
CA ALA A 191 22.28 -15.97 10.50
C ALA A 191 22.60 -15.96 8.98
N PRO A 192 22.30 -14.86 8.26
CA PRO A 192 22.65 -14.75 6.85
C PRO A 192 24.15 -14.98 6.66
N SER A 193 24.54 -15.65 5.58
CA SER A 193 25.96 -15.80 5.26
C SER A 193 26.61 -14.43 5.02
N GLU A 194 27.91 -14.31 5.24
CA GLU A 194 28.65 -13.06 4.96
C GLU A 194 28.41 -12.60 3.51
N GLN A 195 28.41 -13.54 2.56
CA GLN A 195 28.08 -13.24 1.15
C GLN A 195 26.70 -12.62 0.96
N ALA A 196 25.70 -12.99 1.75
CA ALA A 196 24.36 -12.40 1.67
C ALA A 196 24.31 -10.98 2.26
N LEU A 197 25.22 -10.66 3.20
CA LEU A 197 25.35 -9.33 3.80
C LEU A 197 26.19 -8.37 2.96
N GLU A 198 27.06 -8.91 2.10
CA GLU A 198 27.92 -8.14 1.18
C GLU A 198 27.27 -7.81 -0.18
N MET A 199 26.09 -8.39 -0.47
CA MET A 199 25.31 -8.12 -1.69
C MET A 199 24.59 -6.78 -1.65
#